data_AF-R7CXG5-F1
#
_entry.id   AF-R7CXG5-F1
#
_cell.length_a   1.000
_cell.length_b   1.000
_cell.length_c   1.000
_cell.angle_alpha   90.00
_cell.angle_beta   90.00
_cell.angle_gamma   90.00
#
_symmetry.space_group_name_H-M   'P 1'
#
loop_
_entity.id
_entity.type
_entity.pdbx_description
1 polymer ?
#
loop_
_entity_poly.entity_id
_entity_poly.type
_entity_poly.pdbx_seq_one_letter_code
_entity_poly.pdbx_strand_id
1 'polypeptide(L)'
;MRILLLRIERLTLRELKRMTARPLYLFCMVIAPLFCYLFFTTLMGSGLPTGLPVGVVDMDNTSTTRTIVRNLDAFQQTAITAHYKDVTEARQAMQRGDIYAFYYIPEGTTEKAISGRQPRVSFYTNGSYLIAGSLLYKDLLTMTELANASVGQQTLLAKGATERQALAFLQPILIDTHPLHNPWLNYSVYLCNTLLPGVLMLLIFMVTVYSIGSEVKEGTAHEWMRLGHNNLNLALAGKLFPQTIIFFIMAAGYNVYLYGVLHFPCNSGIFPMLLASLLLVLASQSFGIFLYGLLPTLRFALSAASLWGVISFSISGFSFPVMAMHPTLQALSNLFPLRHYFLIYVDQALNGYPMSYAWVSYLALLVFVLLPLFILKRLHNAILYYRYIP
;
A
#
# COMPACT_ATOMS: atom_id res chain seq x y z
N MET A 1 11.84 37.83 -18.08
CA MET A 1 12.25 36.65 -17.28
C MET A 1 12.80 37.02 -15.91
N ARG A 2 13.84 37.88 -15.81
CA ARG A 2 14.50 38.26 -14.54
C ARG A 2 13.59 38.86 -13.46
N ILE A 3 12.64 39.73 -13.85
CA ILE A 3 11.66 40.34 -12.94
C ILE A 3 10.68 39.30 -12.38
N LEU A 4 10.33 38.28 -13.16
CA LEU A 4 9.40 37.23 -12.75
C LEU A 4 10.04 36.28 -11.73
N LEU A 5 11.34 35.98 -11.92
CA LEU A 5 12.16 35.22 -10.98
C LEU A 5 12.32 35.94 -9.63
N LEU A 6 12.64 37.25 -9.64
CA LEU A 6 12.75 38.06 -8.42
C LEU A 6 11.42 38.14 -7.64
N ARG A 7 10.28 38.04 -8.34
CA ARG A 7 8.95 38.01 -7.70
C ARG A 7 8.67 36.67 -7.03
N ILE A 8 8.98 35.58 -7.71
CA ILE A 8 8.88 34.23 -7.14
C ILE A 8 9.79 34.13 -5.92
N GLU A 9 11.02 34.61 -6.00
CA GLU A 9 11.98 34.61 -4.89
C GLU A 9 11.43 35.34 -3.65
N ARG A 10 10.85 36.54 -3.81
CA ARG A 10 10.24 37.28 -2.69
C ARG A 10 9.05 36.56 -2.07
N LEU A 11 8.20 35.93 -2.88
CA LEU A 11 7.08 35.10 -2.40
C LEU A 11 7.60 33.87 -1.64
N THR A 12 8.61 33.19 -2.19
CA THR A 12 9.25 32.02 -1.59
C THR A 12 9.89 32.37 -0.24
N LEU A 13 10.58 33.51 -0.13
CA LEU A 13 11.19 33.96 1.13
C LEU A 13 10.14 34.29 2.20
N ARG A 14 9.01 34.91 1.82
CA ARG A 14 7.89 35.18 2.73
C ARG A 14 7.30 33.86 3.26
N GLU A 15 7.09 32.89 2.36
CA GLU A 15 6.56 31.59 2.75
C GLU A 15 7.55 30.83 3.62
N LEU A 16 8.84 30.82 3.29
CA LEU A 16 9.87 30.18 4.11
C LEU A 16 9.89 30.72 5.53
N LYS A 17 9.74 32.05 5.71
CA LYS A 17 9.62 32.69 7.03
C LYS A 17 8.35 32.27 7.77
N ARG A 18 7.21 32.11 7.07
CA ARG A 18 5.97 31.59 7.67
C ARG A 18 6.09 30.12 8.09
N MET A 19 6.77 29.33 7.27
CA MET A 19 7.01 27.92 7.51
C MET A 19 7.92 27.69 8.72
N THR A 20 9.00 28.46 8.87
CA THR A 20 9.90 28.39 10.03
C THR A 20 9.26 28.96 11.30
N ALA A 21 8.40 29.97 11.19
CA ALA A 21 7.70 30.56 12.33
C ALA A 21 6.59 29.66 12.91
N ARG A 22 6.11 28.66 12.16
CA ARG A 22 4.99 27.81 12.60
C ARG A 22 5.42 26.36 12.76
N PRO A 23 5.36 25.81 13.99
CA PRO A 23 5.81 24.45 14.26
C PRO A 23 5.00 23.38 13.50
N LEU A 24 3.75 23.69 13.12
CA LEU A 24 2.89 22.79 12.35
C LEU A 24 3.50 22.40 10.99
N TYR A 25 4.14 23.35 10.28
CA TYR A 25 4.75 23.05 8.98
C TYR A 25 5.97 22.14 9.13
N LEU A 26 6.85 22.43 10.11
CA LEU A 26 7.98 21.56 10.43
C LEU A 26 7.49 20.14 10.79
N PHE A 27 6.45 20.06 11.62
CA PHE A 27 5.89 18.78 12.04
C PHE A 27 5.32 18.00 10.86
N CYS A 28 4.42 18.58 10.06
CA CYS A 28 3.75 17.86 8.97
C CYS A 28 4.64 17.61 7.74
N MET A 29 5.62 18.46 7.45
CA MET A 29 6.48 18.30 6.27
C MET A 29 7.73 17.46 6.53
N VAL A 30 8.26 17.47 7.76
CA VAL A 30 9.54 16.84 8.10
C VAL A 30 9.38 15.75 9.15
N ILE A 31 8.88 16.10 10.34
CA ILE A 31 8.87 15.18 11.48
C ILE A 31 7.91 14.01 11.24
N ALA A 32 6.68 14.26 10.79
CA ALA A 32 5.67 13.24 10.60
C ALA A 32 6.04 12.25 9.49
N PRO A 33 6.49 12.67 8.28
CA PRO A 33 6.97 11.72 7.29
C PRO A 33 8.17 10.91 7.78
N LEU A 34 9.17 11.54 8.42
CA LEU A 34 10.34 10.81 8.97
C LEU A 34 9.93 9.81 10.04
N PHE A 35 9.03 10.20 10.95
CA PHE A 35 8.48 9.30 11.94
C PHE A 35 7.77 8.12 11.28
N CYS A 36 6.91 8.35 10.29
CA CYS A 36 6.25 7.28 9.56
C CYS A 36 7.26 6.38 8.84
N TYR A 37 8.30 6.94 8.22
CA TYR A 37 9.34 6.15 7.57
C TYR A 37 10.04 5.22 8.56
N LEU A 38 10.53 5.76 9.68
CA LEU A 38 11.18 4.96 10.72
C LEU A 38 10.23 3.99 11.40
N PHE A 39 9.00 4.40 11.68
CA PHE A 39 8.00 3.56 12.34
C PHE A 39 7.62 2.37 11.47
N PHE A 40 7.28 2.58 10.20
CA PHE A 40 6.87 1.49 9.32
C PHE A 40 8.03 0.57 8.93
N THR A 41 9.24 1.10 8.72
CA THR A 41 10.40 0.23 8.44
C THR A 41 10.87 -0.55 9.65
N THR A 42 10.81 0.02 10.86
CA THR A 42 11.16 -0.73 12.09
C THR A 42 10.08 -1.74 12.48
N LEU A 43 8.79 -1.40 12.33
CA LEU A 43 7.67 -2.32 12.55
C LEU A 43 7.77 -3.57 11.66
N MET A 44 8.27 -3.39 10.44
CA MET A 44 8.46 -4.46 9.46
C MET A 44 9.90 -5.01 9.46
N GLY A 45 10.74 -4.62 10.42
CA GLY A 45 12.15 -4.98 10.48
C GLY A 45 12.40 -6.46 10.77
N SER A 46 11.47 -7.14 11.45
CA SER A 46 11.47 -8.59 11.63
C SER A 46 10.91 -9.37 10.42
N GLY A 47 10.46 -8.67 9.37
CA GLY A 47 9.87 -9.29 8.18
C GLY A 47 8.37 -9.60 8.33
N LEU A 48 7.96 -10.75 7.81
CA LEU A 48 6.56 -11.21 7.85
C LEU A 48 6.13 -11.57 9.29
N PRO A 49 4.83 -11.43 9.63
CA PRO A 49 4.31 -11.94 10.89
C PRO A 49 4.59 -13.45 11.02
N THR A 50 5.28 -13.84 12.09
CA THR A 50 5.56 -15.25 12.42
C THR A 50 4.62 -15.74 13.51
N GLY A 51 4.37 -17.05 13.53
CA GLY A 51 3.57 -17.69 14.58
C GLY A 51 2.13 -17.21 14.67
N LEU A 52 1.45 -17.05 13.53
CA LEU A 52 0.03 -16.70 13.50
C LEU A 52 -0.80 -17.87 14.05
N PRO A 53 -1.69 -17.63 15.03
CA PRO A 53 -2.47 -18.68 15.67
C PRO A 53 -3.44 -19.37 14.69
N VAL A 54 -3.29 -20.69 14.60
CA VAL A 54 -4.10 -21.59 13.79
C VAL A 54 -4.71 -22.69 14.65
N GLY A 55 -6.00 -22.94 14.43
CA GLY A 55 -6.70 -24.08 15.03
C GLY A 55 -6.63 -25.33 14.16
N VAL A 56 -6.69 -26.50 14.78
CA VAL A 56 -6.85 -27.77 14.07
C VAL A 56 -8.08 -28.50 14.57
N VAL A 57 -8.92 -28.97 13.65
CA VAL A 57 -10.03 -29.89 13.90
C VAL A 57 -9.70 -31.20 13.21
N ASP A 58 -9.14 -32.15 13.94
CA ASP A 58 -8.76 -33.47 13.42
C ASP A 58 -9.76 -34.53 13.91
N MET A 59 -10.65 -34.96 13.02
CA MET A 59 -11.63 -36.02 13.28
C MET A 59 -11.10 -37.43 12.97
N ASP A 60 -9.96 -37.55 12.27
CA ASP A 60 -9.40 -38.83 11.85
C ASP A 60 -8.38 -39.36 12.89
N ASN A 61 -7.66 -38.44 13.54
CA ASN A 61 -6.76 -38.67 14.68
C ASN A 61 -5.77 -39.84 14.49
N THR A 62 -5.15 -39.92 13.32
CA THR A 62 -4.18 -40.97 12.95
C THR A 62 -2.73 -40.47 13.03
N SER A 63 -1.76 -41.37 12.86
CA SER A 63 -0.34 -40.99 12.74
C SER A 63 -0.08 -40.10 11.52
N THR A 64 -0.79 -40.32 10.42
CA THR A 64 -0.70 -39.53 9.19
C THR A 64 -1.17 -38.09 9.45
N THR A 65 -2.34 -37.91 10.07
CA THR A 65 -2.87 -36.57 10.33
C THR A 65 -2.03 -35.80 11.35
N ARG A 66 -1.52 -36.47 12.39
CA ARG A 66 -0.57 -35.86 13.33
C ARG A 66 0.74 -35.43 12.69
N THR A 67 1.23 -36.16 11.69
CA THR A 67 2.43 -35.77 10.93
C THR A 67 2.14 -34.54 10.07
N ILE A 68 0.96 -34.49 9.44
CA ILE A 68 0.54 -33.32 8.66
C ILE A 68 0.49 -32.07 9.55
N VAL A 69 -0.15 -32.18 10.71
CA VAL A 69 -0.26 -31.11 11.71
C VAL A 69 1.12 -30.66 12.19
N ARG A 70 2.02 -31.59 12.51
CA ARG A 70 3.39 -31.24 12.94
C ARG A 70 4.18 -30.51 11.87
N ASN A 71 4.09 -30.95 10.63
CA ASN A 71 4.77 -30.31 9.52
C ASN A 71 4.18 -28.92 9.23
N LEU A 72 2.87 -28.75 9.44
CA LEU A 72 2.22 -27.44 9.37
C LEU A 72 2.72 -26.48 10.46
N ASP A 73 2.92 -26.96 11.70
CA ASP A 73 3.47 -26.17 12.81
C ASP A 73 4.95 -25.80 12.61
N ALA A 74 5.65 -26.49 11.71
CA ALA A 74 7.04 -26.17 11.38
C ALA A 74 7.18 -24.96 10.42
N PHE A 75 6.09 -24.49 9.80
CA PHE A 75 6.12 -23.29 8.98
C PHE A 75 6.33 -22.05 9.86
N GLN A 76 7.25 -21.16 9.48
CA GLN A 76 7.56 -19.96 10.28
C GLN A 76 6.36 -19.03 10.53
N GLN A 77 5.38 -19.03 9.62
CA GLN A 77 4.21 -18.14 9.71
C GLN A 77 3.06 -18.76 10.49
N THR A 78 3.01 -20.09 10.64
CA THR A 78 1.91 -20.82 11.25
C THR A 78 2.30 -21.27 12.66
N ALA A 79 1.44 -21.02 13.65
CA ALA A 79 1.56 -21.62 14.98
C ALA A 79 0.27 -22.32 15.35
N ILE A 80 0.35 -23.62 15.61
CA ILE A 80 -0.81 -24.41 16.01
C ILE A 80 -1.05 -24.21 17.51
N THR A 81 -2.02 -23.35 17.84
CA THR A 81 -2.29 -22.94 19.23
C THR A 81 -3.35 -23.79 19.92
N ALA A 82 -4.25 -24.41 19.16
CA ALA A 82 -5.36 -25.16 19.73
C ALA A 82 -5.85 -26.30 18.83
N HIS A 83 -6.24 -27.40 19.49
CA HIS A 83 -7.01 -28.47 18.90
C HIS A 83 -8.47 -28.35 19.34
N TYR A 84 -9.38 -28.28 18.38
CA TYR A 84 -10.81 -28.13 18.62
C TYR A 84 -11.53 -29.45 18.33
N LYS A 85 -12.60 -29.72 19.08
CA LYS A 85 -13.36 -30.97 18.93
C LYS A 85 -14.24 -30.98 17.70
N ASP A 86 -14.75 -29.81 17.31
CA ASP A 86 -15.62 -29.65 16.16
C ASP A 86 -15.37 -28.32 15.43
N VAL A 87 -15.97 -28.22 14.25
CA VAL A 87 -15.89 -27.02 13.40
C VAL A 87 -16.60 -25.83 14.04
N THR A 88 -17.58 -26.06 14.93
CA THR A 88 -18.37 -25.00 15.56
C THR A 88 -17.53 -24.25 16.59
N GLU A 89 -16.79 -24.98 17.43
CA GLU A 89 -15.88 -24.46 18.44
C GLU A 89 -14.72 -23.70 17.78
N ALA A 90 -14.12 -24.27 16.73
CA ALA A 90 -13.09 -23.61 15.95
C ALA A 90 -13.62 -22.32 15.29
N ARG A 91 -14.84 -22.34 14.74
CA ARG A 91 -15.47 -21.15 14.16
C ARG A 91 -15.72 -20.08 15.21
N GLN A 92 -16.18 -20.43 16.41
CA GLN A 92 -16.38 -19.48 17.50
C GLN A 92 -15.06 -18.86 17.96
N ALA A 93 -13.99 -19.65 18.07
CA ALA A 93 -12.65 -19.15 18.38
C ALA A 93 -12.14 -18.17 17.31
N MET A 94 -12.37 -18.48 16.03
CA MET A 94 -12.05 -17.59 14.93
C MET A 94 -12.86 -16.27 14.96
N GLN A 95 -14.13 -16.33 15.40
CA GLN A 95 -14.98 -15.14 15.57
C GLN A 95 -14.55 -14.27 16.75
N ARG A 96 -14.00 -14.87 17.83
CA ARG A 96 -13.42 -14.14 18.96
C ARG A 96 -12.06 -13.51 18.65
N GLY A 97 -11.41 -13.94 17.56
CA GLY A 97 -10.07 -13.51 17.19
C GLY A 97 -8.95 -14.30 17.88
N ASP A 98 -9.26 -15.43 18.51
CA ASP A 98 -8.28 -16.31 19.17
C ASP A 98 -7.38 -17.02 18.14
N ILE A 99 -7.93 -17.30 16.94
CA ILE A 99 -7.24 -17.92 15.80
C ILE A 99 -7.59 -17.19 14.49
N TYR A 100 -6.67 -17.17 13.53
CA TYR A 100 -6.87 -16.54 12.22
C TYR A 100 -7.26 -17.52 11.11
N ALA A 101 -6.99 -18.80 11.30
CA ALA A 101 -7.42 -19.88 10.41
C ALA A 101 -7.61 -21.17 11.19
N PHE A 102 -8.34 -22.13 10.61
CA PHE A 102 -8.32 -23.50 11.09
C PHE A 102 -8.29 -24.53 9.97
N TYR A 103 -7.62 -25.66 10.25
CA TYR A 103 -7.47 -26.80 9.35
C TYR A 103 -8.43 -27.92 9.79
N TYR A 104 -9.35 -28.33 8.91
CA TYR A 104 -10.35 -29.35 9.16
C TYR A 104 -10.04 -30.64 8.40
N ILE A 105 -9.75 -31.70 9.15
CA ILE A 105 -9.50 -33.04 8.63
C ILE A 105 -10.68 -33.94 9.00
N PRO A 106 -11.50 -34.39 8.02
CA PRO A 106 -12.64 -35.26 8.29
C PRO A 106 -12.23 -36.69 8.61
N GLU A 107 -13.11 -37.42 9.26
CA GLU A 107 -12.96 -38.84 9.55
C GLU A 107 -12.83 -39.68 8.25
N GLY A 108 -11.97 -40.70 8.29
CA GLY A 108 -11.67 -41.57 7.15
C GLY A 108 -10.74 -40.93 6.12
N THR A 109 -10.04 -39.84 6.48
CA THR A 109 -9.05 -39.20 5.60
C THR A 109 -7.91 -40.16 5.31
N THR A 110 -7.35 -40.79 6.34
CA THR A 110 -6.25 -41.75 6.20
C THR A 110 -6.67 -42.99 5.45
N GLU A 111 -7.85 -43.54 5.74
CA GLU A 111 -8.40 -44.70 5.03
C GLU A 111 -8.57 -44.42 3.53
N LYS A 112 -9.16 -43.27 3.18
CA LYS A 112 -9.30 -42.85 1.77
C LYS A 112 -7.95 -42.69 1.10
N ALA A 113 -7.00 -42.06 1.78
CA ALA A 113 -5.68 -41.82 1.23
C ALA A 113 -4.92 -43.14 0.96
N ILE A 114 -4.95 -44.11 1.89
CA ILE A 114 -4.31 -45.42 1.73
C ILE A 114 -5.01 -46.27 0.66
N SER A 115 -6.34 -46.22 0.60
CA SER A 115 -7.13 -46.96 -0.41
C SER A 115 -7.05 -46.36 -1.82
N GLY A 116 -6.26 -45.30 -2.03
CA GLY A 116 -6.13 -44.62 -3.32
C GLY A 116 -7.37 -43.82 -3.73
N ARG A 117 -8.28 -43.54 -2.78
CA ARG A 117 -9.39 -42.61 -2.96
C ARG A 117 -8.92 -41.20 -2.63
N GLN A 118 -9.58 -40.16 -3.16
CA GLN A 118 -9.21 -38.78 -2.90
C GLN A 118 -9.82 -38.28 -1.56
N PRO A 119 -9.05 -38.15 -0.47
CA PRO A 119 -9.54 -37.49 0.74
C PRO A 119 -9.80 -36.01 0.46
N ARG A 120 -10.77 -35.43 1.17
CA ARG A 120 -11.05 -34.00 1.11
C ARG A 120 -10.68 -33.37 2.43
N VAL A 121 -9.68 -32.51 2.43
CA VAL A 121 -9.33 -31.67 3.58
C VAL A 121 -9.86 -30.27 3.31
N SER A 122 -10.34 -29.57 4.33
CA SER A 122 -10.84 -28.20 4.19
C SER A 122 -10.09 -27.29 5.13
N PHE A 123 -9.79 -26.08 4.68
CA PHE A 123 -9.22 -25.04 5.51
C PHE A 123 -10.09 -23.80 5.44
N TYR A 124 -10.13 -23.06 6.54
CA TYR A 124 -10.94 -21.86 6.68
C TYR A 124 -10.04 -20.75 7.18
N THR A 125 -10.09 -19.60 6.52
CA THR A 125 -9.27 -18.44 6.87
C THR A 125 -10.15 -17.23 7.14
N ASN A 126 -9.74 -16.39 8.08
CA ASN A 126 -10.46 -15.18 8.43
C ASN A 126 -10.07 -14.02 7.48
N GLY A 127 -10.92 -13.76 6.49
CA GLY A 127 -10.73 -12.65 5.54
C GLY A 127 -10.81 -11.25 6.16
N SER A 128 -11.29 -11.10 7.40
CA SER A 128 -11.29 -9.82 8.14
C SER A 128 -9.86 -9.37 8.45
N TYR A 129 -8.95 -10.33 8.65
CA TYR A 129 -7.52 -10.11 8.79
C TYR A 129 -6.81 -10.55 7.51
N LEU A 130 -6.98 -9.76 6.44
CA LEU A 130 -6.52 -10.11 5.09
C LEU A 130 -5.06 -10.63 5.05
N ILE A 131 -4.17 -10.00 5.80
CA ILE A 131 -2.74 -10.36 5.86
C ILE A 131 -2.56 -11.75 6.50
N ALA A 132 -3.05 -11.94 7.72
CA ALA A 132 -2.92 -13.21 8.43
C ALA A 132 -3.63 -14.34 7.67
N GLY A 133 -4.85 -14.08 7.18
CA GLY A 133 -5.63 -15.05 6.42
C GLY A 133 -4.98 -15.49 5.10
N SER A 134 -4.34 -14.57 4.36
CA SER A 134 -3.69 -14.91 3.07
C SER A 134 -2.38 -15.67 3.26
N LEU A 135 -1.59 -15.31 4.27
CA LEU A 135 -0.36 -16.03 4.63
C LEU A 135 -0.69 -17.46 5.08
N LEU A 136 -1.64 -17.61 6.00
CA LEU A 136 -2.09 -18.91 6.46
C LEU A 136 -2.75 -19.74 5.35
N TYR A 137 -3.52 -19.12 4.46
CA TYR A 137 -4.08 -19.82 3.29
C TYR A 137 -2.98 -20.47 2.45
N LYS A 138 -1.89 -19.74 2.18
CA LYS A 138 -0.75 -20.24 1.42
C LYS A 138 -0.08 -21.42 2.13
N ASP A 139 0.20 -21.30 3.42
CA ASP A 139 0.83 -22.36 4.21
C ASP A 139 -0.04 -23.63 4.26
N LEU A 140 -1.34 -23.47 4.54
CA LEU A 140 -2.30 -24.57 4.61
C LEU A 140 -2.44 -25.28 3.26
N LEU A 141 -2.51 -24.53 2.16
CA LEU A 141 -2.57 -25.08 0.81
C LEU A 141 -1.29 -25.85 0.46
N THR A 142 -0.12 -25.22 0.70
CA THR A 142 1.19 -25.83 0.43
C THR A 142 1.35 -27.13 1.21
N MET A 143 0.98 -27.15 2.49
CA MET A 143 1.05 -28.34 3.32
C MET A 143 0.07 -29.43 2.86
N THR A 144 -1.13 -29.06 2.38
CA THR A 144 -2.09 -30.02 1.82
C THR A 144 -1.52 -30.70 0.56
N GLU A 145 -0.85 -29.94 -0.31
CA GLU A 145 -0.20 -30.48 -1.52
C GLU A 145 0.97 -31.40 -1.17
N LEU A 146 1.83 -30.99 -0.24
CA LEU A 146 2.94 -31.82 0.26
C LEU A 146 2.43 -33.10 0.94
N ALA A 147 1.37 -33.01 1.73
CA ALA A 147 0.71 -34.16 2.34
C ALA A 147 0.20 -35.13 1.27
N ASN A 148 -0.50 -34.64 0.24
CA ASN A 148 -0.99 -35.46 -0.86
C ASN A 148 0.16 -36.16 -1.61
N ALA A 149 1.25 -35.45 -1.89
CA ALA A 149 2.44 -36.02 -2.52
C ALA A 149 3.08 -37.12 -1.64
N SER A 150 3.26 -36.87 -0.34
CA SER A 150 3.85 -37.86 0.59
C SER A 150 3.02 -39.14 0.72
N VAL A 151 1.69 -39.03 0.85
CA VAL A 151 0.81 -40.22 0.96
C VAL A 151 0.75 -40.97 -0.37
N GLY A 152 0.72 -40.25 -1.49
CA GLY A 152 0.84 -40.85 -2.82
C GLY A 152 2.15 -41.60 -3.01
N GLN A 153 3.26 -41.05 -2.49
CA GLN A 153 4.59 -41.69 -2.58
C GLN A 153 4.64 -42.98 -1.78
N GLN A 154 4.18 -42.95 -0.53
CA GLN A 154 4.09 -44.16 0.30
C GLN A 154 3.22 -45.25 -0.34
N THR A 155 2.09 -44.86 -0.94
CA THR A 155 1.19 -45.81 -1.61
C THR A 155 1.83 -46.45 -2.85
N LEU A 156 2.59 -45.69 -3.64
CA LEU A 156 3.30 -46.20 -4.82
C LEU A 156 4.47 -47.10 -4.44
N LEU A 157 5.26 -46.71 -3.43
CA LEU A 157 6.35 -47.53 -2.90
C LEU A 157 5.82 -48.85 -2.32
N ALA A 158 4.71 -48.81 -1.58
CA ALA A 158 4.05 -50.02 -1.05
C ALA A 158 3.54 -50.96 -2.16
N LYS A 159 3.22 -50.42 -3.35
CA LYS A 159 2.85 -51.19 -4.54
C LYS A 159 4.06 -51.67 -5.37
N GLY A 160 5.29 -51.47 -4.88
CA GLY A 160 6.51 -51.93 -5.52
C GLY A 160 7.09 -50.99 -6.59
N ALA A 161 6.60 -49.75 -6.70
CA ALA A 161 7.20 -48.76 -7.59
C ALA A 161 8.59 -48.34 -7.06
N THR A 162 9.53 -48.07 -7.96
CA THR A 162 10.80 -47.43 -7.56
C THR A 162 10.56 -45.96 -7.21
N GLU A 163 11.41 -45.38 -6.37
CA GLU A 163 11.32 -43.97 -5.95
C GLU A 163 11.25 -43.01 -7.14
N ARG A 164 12.00 -43.31 -8.21
CA ARG A 164 11.99 -42.56 -9.47
C ARG A 164 10.66 -42.64 -10.22
N GLN A 165 9.96 -43.77 -10.17
CA GLN A 165 8.63 -43.94 -10.76
C GLN A 165 7.55 -43.24 -9.93
N ALA A 166 7.68 -43.27 -8.59
CA ALA A 166 6.77 -42.57 -7.70
C ALA A 166 6.87 -41.05 -7.88
N LEU A 167 8.08 -40.50 -7.94
CA LEU A 167 8.32 -39.08 -8.21
C LEU A 167 7.77 -38.64 -9.57
N ALA A 168 8.01 -39.42 -10.62
CA ALA A 168 7.50 -39.13 -11.97
C ALA A 168 5.95 -39.14 -12.06
N PHE A 169 5.29 -39.97 -11.25
CA PHE A 169 3.82 -40.06 -11.23
C PHE A 169 3.16 -38.96 -10.38
N LEU A 170 3.79 -38.57 -9.26
CA LEU A 170 3.23 -37.61 -8.30
C LEU A 170 3.55 -36.15 -8.64
N GLN A 171 4.71 -35.91 -9.25
CA GLN A 171 5.09 -34.61 -9.80
C GLN A 171 5.34 -34.75 -11.31
N PRO A 172 4.29 -35.04 -12.11
CA PRO A 172 4.44 -35.09 -13.56
C PRO A 172 4.83 -33.72 -14.14
N ILE A 173 4.50 -32.65 -13.41
CA ILE A 173 4.92 -31.28 -13.69
C ILE A 173 5.82 -30.86 -12.52
N LEU A 174 7.09 -30.63 -12.81
CA LEU A 174 8.00 -30.00 -11.86
C LEU A 174 7.63 -28.52 -11.76
N ILE A 175 7.18 -28.08 -10.58
CA ILE A 175 6.93 -26.67 -10.33
C ILE A 175 8.28 -26.01 -10.06
N ASP A 176 8.86 -25.46 -11.11
CA ASP A 176 10.11 -24.69 -11.04
C ASP A 176 9.79 -23.22 -10.79
N THR A 177 9.49 -22.89 -9.53
CA THR A 177 9.14 -21.52 -9.15
C THR A 177 10.37 -20.63 -9.17
N HIS A 178 10.43 -19.76 -10.17
CA HIS A 178 11.34 -18.64 -10.22
C HIS A 178 10.57 -17.37 -9.88
N PRO A 179 10.46 -16.99 -8.59
CA PRO A 179 9.84 -15.71 -8.22
C PRO A 179 10.65 -14.59 -8.89
N LEU A 180 10.10 -14.02 -9.96
CA LEU A 180 10.73 -12.93 -10.69
C LEU A 180 10.74 -11.70 -9.78
N HIS A 181 11.93 -11.15 -9.54
CA HIS A 181 12.15 -9.81 -8.99
C HIS A 181 11.70 -9.52 -7.54
N ASN A 182 11.16 -10.51 -6.82
CA ASN A 182 11.03 -10.48 -5.36
C ASN A 182 11.35 -11.88 -4.77
N PRO A 183 12.65 -12.23 -4.64
CA PRO A 183 13.10 -13.58 -4.27
C PRO A 183 12.59 -14.06 -2.91
N TRP A 184 12.21 -13.15 -2.02
CA TRP A 184 11.79 -13.45 -0.65
C TRP A 184 10.29 -13.25 -0.40
N LEU A 185 9.49 -12.91 -1.43
CA LEU A 185 8.08 -12.47 -1.27
C LEU A 185 7.95 -11.48 -0.09
N ASN A 186 8.95 -10.62 0.09
CA ASN A 186 9.06 -9.84 1.31
C ASN A 186 7.96 -8.77 1.29
N TYR A 187 6.94 -8.98 2.12
CA TYR A 187 5.78 -8.11 2.18
C TYR A 187 6.13 -6.69 2.64
N SER A 188 7.20 -6.54 3.43
CA SER A 188 7.74 -5.23 3.83
C SER A 188 8.14 -4.39 2.62
N VAL A 189 8.64 -5.02 1.54
CA VAL A 189 8.94 -4.33 0.29
C VAL A 189 7.66 -3.74 -0.30
N TYR A 190 6.59 -4.52 -0.38
CA TYR A 190 5.33 -4.08 -0.99
C TYR A 190 4.60 -3.02 -0.14
N LEU A 191 4.53 -3.25 1.19
CA LEU A 191 3.86 -2.35 2.13
C LEU A 191 4.58 -1.01 2.25
N CYS A 192 5.91 -1.02 2.46
CA CYS A 192 6.67 0.22 2.61
C CYS A 192 6.67 1.06 1.33
N ASN A 193 6.78 0.45 0.14
CA ASN A 193 6.79 1.18 -1.13
C ASN A 193 5.44 1.80 -1.52
N THR A 194 4.33 1.32 -0.93
CA THR A 194 3.00 1.82 -1.27
C THR A 194 2.42 2.73 -0.18
N LEU A 195 2.55 2.32 1.08
CA LEU A 195 1.96 3.02 2.20
C LEU A 195 2.68 4.34 2.49
N LEU A 196 4.00 4.37 2.41
CA LEU A 196 4.77 5.57 2.73
C LEU A 196 4.54 6.72 1.74
N PRO A 197 4.52 6.50 0.41
CA PRO A 197 4.13 7.53 -0.55
C PRO A 197 2.66 7.98 -0.38
N GLY A 198 1.77 7.07 0.03
CA GLY A 198 0.39 7.42 0.38
C GLY A 198 0.28 8.34 1.60
N VAL A 199 1.06 8.07 2.66
CA VAL A 199 1.13 8.95 3.84
C VAL A 199 1.71 10.30 3.47
N LEU A 200 2.76 10.33 2.66
CA LEU A 200 3.35 11.57 2.15
C LEU A 200 2.31 12.38 1.35
N MET A 201 1.56 11.74 0.45
CA MET A 201 0.47 12.36 -0.30
C MET A 201 -0.61 12.95 0.62
N LEU A 202 -1.04 12.23 1.66
CA LEU A 202 -2.00 12.73 2.65
C LEU A 202 -1.48 13.99 3.36
N LEU A 203 -0.21 13.99 3.76
CA LEU A 203 0.41 15.15 4.41
C LEU A 203 0.53 16.34 3.44
N ILE A 204 0.85 16.09 2.17
CA ILE A 204 0.88 17.13 1.13
C ILE A 204 -0.50 17.75 0.93
N PHE A 205 -1.57 16.95 0.90
CA PHE A 205 -2.95 17.44 0.84
C PHE A 205 -3.27 18.38 2.00
N MET A 206 -3.01 17.93 3.23
CA MET A 206 -3.27 18.69 4.45
C MET A 206 -2.53 20.03 4.45
N VAL A 207 -1.24 19.98 4.16
CA VAL A 207 -0.37 21.16 4.18
C VAL A 207 -0.76 22.15 3.09
N THR A 208 -1.08 21.68 1.89
CA THR A 208 -1.46 22.57 0.78
C THR A 208 -2.77 23.28 1.07
N VAL A 209 -3.79 22.55 1.53
CA VAL A 209 -5.09 23.11 1.91
C VAL A 209 -4.95 24.08 3.09
N TYR A 210 -4.19 23.70 4.12
CA TYR A 210 -3.93 24.55 5.27
C TYR A 210 -3.21 25.83 4.86
N SER A 211 -2.18 25.73 4.02
CA SER A 211 -1.36 26.86 3.60
C SER A 211 -2.16 27.92 2.83
N ILE A 212 -3.08 27.50 1.96
CA ILE A 212 -3.99 28.43 1.27
C ILE A 212 -5.06 28.94 2.23
N GLY A 213 -5.71 28.05 2.98
CA GLY A 213 -6.83 28.42 3.85
C GLY A 213 -6.44 29.29 5.05
N SER A 214 -5.19 29.20 5.54
CA SER A 214 -4.70 30.07 6.61
C SER A 214 -4.57 31.53 6.17
N GLU A 215 -4.28 31.79 4.89
CA GLU A 215 -4.21 33.18 4.36
C GLU A 215 -5.58 33.86 4.40
N VAL A 216 -6.63 33.12 4.04
CA VAL A 216 -8.01 33.61 4.04
C VAL A 216 -8.50 33.79 5.48
N LYS A 217 -8.20 32.83 6.38
CA LYS A 217 -8.56 32.91 7.80
C LYS A 217 -7.90 34.11 8.51
N GLU A 218 -6.65 34.41 8.18
CA GLU A 218 -5.87 35.47 8.84
C GLU A 218 -5.97 36.83 8.13
N GLY A 219 -6.76 36.93 7.07
CA GLY A 219 -6.93 38.17 6.29
C GLY A 219 -5.67 38.59 5.50
N THR A 220 -4.67 37.73 5.39
CA THR A 220 -3.39 37.98 4.69
C THR A 220 -3.45 37.66 3.19
N ALA A 221 -4.58 37.11 2.73
CA ALA A 221 -4.87 36.78 1.34
C ALA A 221 -4.70 37.96 0.36
N HIS A 222 -5.11 39.18 0.75
CA HIS A 222 -4.99 40.36 -0.09
C HIS A 222 -3.52 40.80 -0.27
N GLU A 223 -2.73 40.73 0.80
CA GLU A 223 -1.30 41.02 0.75
C GLU A 223 -0.56 39.98 -0.10
N TRP A 224 -0.92 38.70 0.04
CA TRP A 224 -0.39 37.61 -0.77
C TRP A 224 -0.69 37.79 -2.26
N MET A 225 -1.94 38.10 -2.62
CA MET A 225 -2.33 38.38 -4.00
C MET A 225 -1.63 39.62 -4.57
N ARG A 226 -1.43 40.66 -3.75
CA ARG A 226 -0.71 41.87 -4.16
C ARG A 226 0.76 41.59 -4.46
N LEU A 227 1.42 40.75 -3.67
CA LEU A 227 2.79 40.28 -3.93
C LEU A 227 2.88 39.46 -5.23
N GLY A 228 1.83 38.71 -5.57
CA GLY A 228 1.66 38.03 -6.85
C GLY A 228 1.22 38.92 -8.02
N HIS A 229 1.15 40.25 -7.85
CA HIS A 229 0.61 41.19 -8.84
C HIS A 229 -0.80 40.81 -9.36
N ASN A 230 -1.65 40.29 -8.46
CA ASN A 230 -2.99 39.81 -8.77
C ASN A 230 -3.05 38.62 -9.75
N ASN A 231 -1.91 37.97 -10.03
CA ASN A 231 -1.86 36.74 -10.81
C ASN A 231 -1.83 35.53 -9.87
N LEU A 232 -2.96 34.83 -9.77
CA LEU A 232 -3.13 33.67 -8.91
C LEU A 232 -2.12 32.55 -9.21
N ASN A 233 -1.78 32.32 -10.48
CA ASN A 233 -0.82 31.27 -10.86
C ASN A 233 0.57 31.59 -10.32
N LEU A 234 0.98 32.86 -10.38
CA LEU A 234 2.27 33.30 -9.85
C LEU A 234 2.30 33.26 -8.33
N ALA A 235 1.20 33.66 -7.68
CA ALA A 235 1.05 33.63 -6.23
C ALA A 235 1.09 32.19 -5.68
N LEU A 236 0.42 31.26 -6.35
CA LEU A 236 0.43 29.83 -6.01
C LEU A 236 1.81 29.21 -6.27
N ALA A 237 2.41 29.48 -7.42
CA ALA A 237 3.74 28.94 -7.76
C ALA A 237 4.80 29.37 -6.73
N GLY A 238 4.89 30.66 -6.38
CA GLY A 238 5.85 31.13 -5.39
C GLY A 238 5.62 30.60 -3.98
N LYS A 239 4.38 30.24 -3.65
CA LYS A 239 4.01 29.69 -2.35
C LYS A 239 4.25 28.18 -2.25
N LEU A 240 3.91 27.45 -3.29
CA LEU A 240 4.03 25.99 -3.31
C LEU A 240 5.45 25.54 -3.61
N PHE A 241 6.24 26.32 -4.35
CA PHE A 241 7.62 25.99 -4.71
C PHE A 241 8.51 25.55 -3.53
N PRO A 242 8.61 26.30 -2.40
CA PRO A 242 9.41 25.84 -1.26
C PRO A 242 8.87 24.55 -0.64
N GLN A 243 7.54 24.37 -0.62
CA GLN A 243 6.89 23.16 -0.13
C GLN A 243 7.18 21.97 -1.05
N THR A 244 7.13 22.17 -2.36
CA THR A 244 7.48 21.16 -3.38
C THR A 244 8.91 20.70 -3.21
N ILE A 245 9.87 21.62 -2.98
CA ILE A 245 11.27 21.26 -2.75
C ILE A 245 11.41 20.39 -1.51
N ILE A 246 10.80 20.78 -0.38
CA ILE A 246 10.88 20.00 0.87
C ILE A 246 10.26 18.62 0.68
N PHE A 247 9.03 18.53 0.16
CA PHE A 247 8.39 17.25 -0.08
C PHE A 247 9.12 16.38 -1.10
N PHE A 248 9.72 16.97 -2.13
CA PHE A 248 10.54 16.25 -3.09
C PHE A 248 11.83 15.73 -2.45
N ILE A 249 12.51 16.52 -1.61
CA ILE A 249 13.68 16.04 -0.85
C ILE A 249 13.28 14.89 0.08
N MET A 250 12.13 14.99 0.76
CA MET A 250 11.62 13.91 1.63
C MET A 250 11.28 12.65 0.82
N ALA A 251 10.68 12.79 -0.36
CA ALA A 251 10.41 11.67 -1.25
C ALA A 251 11.70 11.07 -1.82
N ALA A 252 12.66 11.90 -2.24
CA ALA A 252 13.94 11.47 -2.79
C ALA A 252 14.79 10.76 -1.73
N GLY A 253 14.91 11.34 -0.53
CA GLY A 253 15.60 10.72 0.61
C GLY A 253 14.98 9.38 0.99
N TYR A 254 13.66 9.26 0.90
CA TYR A 254 12.95 8.00 1.10
C TYR A 254 13.26 6.96 0.01
N ASN A 255 13.25 7.35 -1.28
CA ASN A 255 13.63 6.43 -2.36
C ASN A 255 15.08 5.95 -2.19
N VAL A 256 16.00 6.84 -1.80
CA VAL A 256 17.40 6.48 -1.49
C VAL A 256 17.47 5.56 -0.27
N TYR A 257 16.67 5.79 0.77
CA TYR A 257 16.63 4.93 1.95
C TYR A 257 16.12 3.52 1.61
N LEU A 258 15.02 3.40 0.86
CA LEU A 258 14.48 2.08 0.49
C LEU A 258 15.39 1.29 -0.46
N TYR A 259 15.81 1.91 -1.55
CA TYR A 259 16.55 1.21 -2.60
C TYR A 259 18.05 1.15 -2.32
N GLY A 260 18.61 2.14 -1.60
CA GLY A 260 20.03 2.21 -1.27
C GLY A 260 20.37 1.56 0.07
N VAL A 261 19.62 1.81 1.15
CA VAL A 261 19.94 1.29 2.49
C VAL A 261 19.26 -0.06 2.72
N LEU A 262 17.95 -0.16 2.47
CA LEU A 262 17.21 -1.42 2.63
C LEU A 262 17.38 -2.39 1.45
N HIS A 263 18.07 -1.97 0.38
CA HIS A 263 18.34 -2.80 -0.81
C HIS A 263 17.07 -3.43 -1.42
N PHE A 264 15.96 -2.69 -1.38
CA PHE A 264 14.72 -3.13 -2.01
C PHE A 264 14.88 -3.23 -3.54
N PRO A 265 14.18 -4.18 -4.19
CA PRO A 265 14.28 -4.37 -5.64
C PRO A 265 13.87 -3.10 -6.39
N CYS A 266 14.78 -2.61 -7.24
CA CYS A 266 14.56 -1.45 -8.09
C CYS A 266 15.17 -1.72 -9.47
N ASN A 267 14.46 -2.50 -10.27
CA ASN A 267 15.01 -3.08 -11.50
C ASN A 267 15.16 -2.05 -12.64
N SER A 268 14.35 -0.99 -12.63
CA SER A 268 14.43 0.09 -13.64
C SER A 268 15.37 1.24 -13.25
N GLY A 269 16.09 1.13 -12.13
CA GLY A 269 16.91 2.20 -11.57
C GLY A 269 16.13 3.28 -10.81
N ILE A 270 16.84 4.16 -10.12
CA ILE A 270 16.23 5.13 -9.19
C ILE A 270 15.58 6.33 -9.90
N PHE A 271 16.02 6.65 -11.12
CA PHE A 271 15.56 7.85 -11.84
C PHE A 271 14.05 7.83 -12.16
N PRO A 272 13.48 6.75 -12.72
CA PRO A 272 12.04 6.67 -12.95
C PRO A 272 11.20 6.80 -11.68
N MET A 273 11.70 6.30 -10.54
CA MET A 273 11.06 6.48 -9.23
C MET A 273 11.15 7.90 -8.69
N LEU A 274 12.29 8.57 -8.84
CA LEU A 274 12.42 9.99 -8.47
C LEU A 274 11.45 10.85 -9.30
N LEU A 275 11.32 10.56 -10.59
CA LEU A 275 10.36 11.24 -11.46
C LEU A 275 8.90 10.95 -11.04
N ALA A 276 8.57 9.69 -10.74
CA ALA A 276 7.24 9.32 -10.24
C ALA A 276 6.91 10.02 -8.92
N SER A 277 7.87 10.11 -8.00
CA SER A 277 7.74 10.83 -6.74
C SER A 277 7.57 12.34 -6.95
N LEU A 278 8.32 12.95 -7.87
CA LEU A 278 8.13 14.36 -8.23
C LEU A 278 6.72 14.61 -8.75
N LEU A 279 6.25 13.78 -9.69
CA LEU A 279 4.90 13.90 -10.24
C LEU A 279 3.84 13.66 -9.17
N LEU A 280 4.04 12.71 -8.25
CA LEU A 280 3.14 12.48 -7.14
C LEU A 280 3.04 13.72 -6.24
N VAL A 281 4.17 14.37 -5.91
CA VAL A 281 4.17 15.60 -5.10
C VAL A 281 3.40 16.70 -5.80
N LEU A 282 3.69 16.95 -7.08
CA LEU A 282 3.02 17.98 -7.86
C LEU A 282 1.52 17.70 -8.06
N ALA A 283 1.16 16.46 -8.39
CA ALA A 283 -0.22 16.02 -8.53
C ALA A 283 -0.97 16.17 -7.19
N SER A 284 -0.32 15.84 -6.08
CA SER A 284 -0.92 15.92 -4.76
C SER A 284 -1.17 17.37 -4.34
N GLN A 285 -0.19 18.26 -4.53
CA GLN A 285 -0.37 19.69 -4.29
C GLN A 285 -1.50 20.26 -5.17
N SER A 286 -1.51 19.89 -6.45
CA SER A 286 -2.50 20.36 -7.42
C SER A 286 -3.92 19.91 -7.04
N PHE A 287 -4.09 18.67 -6.60
CA PHE A 287 -5.37 18.19 -6.10
C PHE A 287 -5.77 18.85 -4.77
N GLY A 288 -4.82 19.16 -3.89
CA GLY A 288 -5.07 19.96 -2.68
C GLY A 288 -5.62 21.36 -3.00
N ILE A 289 -5.07 22.04 -4.01
CA ILE A 289 -5.57 23.33 -4.50
C ILE A 289 -6.99 23.18 -5.05
N PHE A 290 -7.23 22.11 -5.84
CA PHE A 290 -8.53 21.79 -6.42
C PHE A 290 -9.60 21.62 -5.32
N LEU A 291 -9.31 20.86 -4.27
CA LEU A 291 -10.22 20.64 -3.15
C LEU A 291 -10.55 21.94 -2.40
N TYR A 292 -9.56 22.78 -2.13
CA TYR A 292 -9.79 24.06 -1.47
C TYR A 292 -10.63 25.01 -2.33
N GLY A 293 -10.41 25.03 -3.65
CA GLY A 293 -11.22 25.84 -4.56
C GLY A 293 -12.67 25.36 -4.71
N LEU A 294 -12.94 24.06 -4.50
CA LEU A 294 -14.29 23.51 -4.45
C LEU A 294 -15.02 23.89 -3.16
N LEU A 295 -14.30 23.80 -2.02
CA LEU A 295 -14.81 24.02 -0.67
C LEU A 295 -14.03 25.17 -0.02
N PRO A 296 -14.41 26.45 -0.24
CA PRO A 296 -13.64 27.62 0.20
C PRO A 296 -13.67 27.88 1.72
N THR A 297 -13.86 26.85 2.54
CA THR A 297 -13.80 26.89 4.00
C THR A 297 -12.66 26.00 4.48
N LEU A 298 -11.73 26.56 5.26
CA LEU A 298 -10.55 25.83 5.76
C LEU A 298 -10.92 24.49 6.43
N ARG A 299 -11.93 24.47 7.31
CA ARG A 299 -12.35 23.25 8.01
C ARG A 299 -12.88 22.17 7.06
N PHE A 300 -13.82 22.53 6.18
CA PHE A 300 -14.41 21.59 5.21
C PHE A 300 -13.39 21.10 4.19
N ALA A 301 -12.52 21.97 3.68
CA ALA A 301 -11.46 21.58 2.76
C ALA A 301 -10.49 20.58 3.40
N LEU A 302 -10.11 20.81 4.67
CA LEU A 302 -9.22 19.91 5.40
C LEU A 302 -9.89 18.56 5.65
N SER A 303 -11.16 18.53 6.07
CA SER A 303 -11.91 17.28 6.23
C SER A 303 -12.09 16.51 4.91
N ALA A 304 -12.34 17.22 3.80
CA ALA A 304 -12.46 16.60 2.48
C ALA A 304 -11.12 16.02 2.01
N ALA A 305 -10.03 16.75 2.20
CA ALA A 305 -8.70 16.30 1.85
C ALA A 305 -8.24 15.10 2.70
N SER A 306 -8.60 15.04 3.99
CA SER A 306 -8.28 13.89 4.83
C SER A 306 -9.09 12.67 4.44
N LEU A 307 -10.39 12.85 4.19
CA LEU A 307 -11.26 11.78 3.73
C LEU A 307 -10.76 11.21 2.38
N TRP A 308 -10.43 12.07 1.43
CA TRP A 308 -9.93 11.66 0.12
C TRP A 308 -8.59 10.91 0.22
N GLY A 309 -7.68 11.40 1.06
CA GLY A 309 -6.38 10.75 1.30
C GLY A 309 -6.54 9.37 1.95
N VAL A 310 -7.43 9.20 2.94
CA VAL A 310 -7.69 7.90 3.58
C VAL A 310 -8.32 6.91 2.59
N ILE A 311 -9.32 7.34 1.82
CA ILE A 311 -9.97 6.50 0.80
C ILE A 311 -8.96 6.07 -0.27
N SER A 312 -7.99 6.93 -0.59
CA SER A 312 -6.94 6.62 -1.58
C SER A 312 -6.19 5.33 -1.25
N PHE A 313 -5.94 5.03 0.03
CA PHE A 313 -5.24 3.79 0.43
C PHE A 313 -6.03 2.52 0.11
N SER A 314 -7.35 2.57 0.26
CA SER A 314 -8.21 1.40 0.03
C SER A 314 -8.44 1.17 -1.46
N ILE A 315 -8.56 2.25 -2.25
CA ILE A 315 -8.94 2.20 -3.67
C ILE A 315 -7.72 2.17 -4.62
N SER A 316 -6.51 2.49 -4.15
CA SER A 316 -5.29 2.53 -4.98
C SER A 316 -4.94 1.20 -5.66
N GLY A 317 -5.52 0.07 -5.21
CA GLY A 317 -5.18 -1.28 -5.66
C GLY A 317 -4.22 -1.99 -4.70
N PHE A 318 -3.78 -1.31 -3.64
CA PHE A 318 -2.89 -1.85 -2.63
C PHE A 318 -3.55 -2.92 -1.75
N SER A 319 -4.66 -2.57 -1.10
CA SER A 319 -5.36 -3.46 -0.17
C SER A 319 -6.20 -4.51 -0.89
N PHE A 320 -6.83 -4.13 -2.00
CA PHE A 320 -7.65 -5.02 -2.81
C PHE A 320 -7.29 -4.83 -4.29
N PRO A 321 -7.07 -5.92 -5.04
CA PRO A 321 -6.84 -5.83 -6.48
C PRO A 321 -8.01 -5.12 -7.16
N VAL A 322 -7.73 -4.09 -7.96
CA VAL A 322 -8.80 -3.32 -8.60
C VAL A 322 -9.61 -4.18 -9.58
N MET A 323 -8.99 -5.18 -10.19
CA MET A 323 -9.70 -6.14 -11.05
C MET A 323 -10.82 -6.91 -10.33
N ALA A 324 -10.72 -7.04 -9.00
CA ALA A 324 -11.73 -7.70 -8.16
C ALA A 324 -12.81 -6.74 -7.64
N MET A 325 -12.67 -5.42 -7.85
CA MET A 325 -13.66 -4.43 -7.41
C MET A 325 -14.86 -4.37 -8.36
N HIS A 326 -16.02 -3.92 -7.88
CA HIS A 326 -17.16 -3.63 -8.74
C HIS A 326 -16.79 -2.59 -9.82
N PRO A 327 -17.29 -2.69 -11.08
CA PRO A 327 -16.89 -1.80 -12.18
C PRO A 327 -16.97 -0.30 -11.88
N THR A 328 -17.93 0.12 -11.05
CA THR A 328 -18.06 1.53 -10.61
C THR A 328 -16.88 1.99 -9.76
N LEU A 329 -16.41 1.14 -8.84
CA LEU A 329 -15.23 1.41 -8.00
C LEU A 329 -13.94 1.35 -8.81
N GLN A 330 -13.88 0.48 -9.82
CA GLN A 330 -12.77 0.44 -10.76
C GLN A 330 -12.62 1.78 -11.50
N ALA A 331 -13.73 2.33 -12.00
CA ALA A 331 -13.73 3.65 -12.63
C ALA A 331 -13.33 4.77 -11.64
N LEU A 332 -13.89 4.74 -10.44
CA LEU A 332 -13.59 5.73 -9.39
C LEU A 332 -12.11 5.70 -8.96
N SER A 333 -11.47 4.53 -9.03
CA SER A 333 -10.08 4.38 -8.63
C SER A 333 -9.11 5.27 -9.41
N ASN A 334 -9.44 5.58 -10.67
CA ASN A 334 -8.62 6.46 -11.51
C ASN A 334 -8.63 7.92 -11.05
N LEU A 335 -9.54 8.32 -10.16
CA LEU A 335 -9.60 9.66 -9.56
C LEU A 335 -8.62 9.87 -8.39
N PHE A 336 -7.80 8.87 -8.07
CA PHE A 336 -6.83 8.94 -6.98
C PHE A 336 -5.40 8.97 -7.51
N PRO A 337 -4.61 10.03 -7.23
CA PRO A 337 -3.19 10.10 -7.63
C PRO A 337 -2.36 8.91 -7.14
N LEU A 338 -2.66 8.40 -5.94
CA LEU A 338 -1.96 7.27 -5.32
C LEU A 338 -2.03 6.00 -6.18
N ARG A 339 -3.14 5.76 -6.88
CA ARG A 339 -3.30 4.62 -7.79
C ARG A 339 -2.26 4.64 -8.89
N HIS A 340 -2.11 5.78 -9.55
CA HIS A 340 -1.20 5.91 -10.69
C HIS A 340 0.25 5.79 -10.24
N TYR A 341 0.59 6.32 -9.07
CA TYR A 341 1.91 6.09 -8.47
C TYR A 341 2.15 4.60 -8.16
N PHE A 342 1.15 3.91 -7.57
CA PHE A 342 1.24 2.49 -7.28
C PHE A 342 1.48 1.64 -8.54
N LEU A 343 0.78 1.94 -9.65
CA LEU A 343 1.01 1.26 -10.92
C LEU A 343 2.42 1.49 -11.47
N ILE A 344 2.94 2.72 -11.39
CA ILE A 344 4.33 3.03 -11.80
C ILE A 344 5.34 2.25 -10.95
N TYR A 345 5.11 2.15 -9.64
CA TYR A 345 5.93 1.35 -8.74
C TYR A 345 5.95 -0.13 -9.15
N VAL A 346 4.78 -0.74 -9.38
CA VAL A 346 4.67 -2.15 -9.78
C VAL A 346 5.41 -2.39 -11.12
N ASP A 347 5.18 -1.54 -12.12
CA ASP A 347 5.78 -1.74 -13.44
C ASP A 347 7.30 -1.52 -13.45
N GLN A 348 7.80 -0.50 -12.74
CA GLN A 348 9.19 -0.11 -12.87
C GLN A 348 10.08 -0.64 -11.74
N ALA A 349 9.69 -0.44 -10.49
CA ALA A 349 10.52 -0.84 -9.35
C ALA A 349 10.47 -2.36 -9.17
N LEU A 350 9.27 -2.94 -9.22
CA LEU A 350 9.07 -4.38 -9.06
C LEU A 350 9.37 -5.16 -10.35
N ASN A 351 8.68 -4.86 -11.45
CA ASN A 351 8.78 -5.67 -12.68
C ASN A 351 9.98 -5.32 -13.57
N GLY A 352 10.54 -4.11 -13.43
CA GLY A 352 11.68 -3.68 -14.25
C GLY A 352 11.32 -3.29 -15.68
N TYR A 353 10.03 -3.01 -15.97
CA TYR A 353 9.60 -2.62 -17.31
C TYR A 353 10.08 -1.21 -17.66
N PRO A 354 10.40 -0.97 -18.95
CA PRO A 354 10.81 0.35 -19.39
C PRO A 354 9.69 1.36 -19.19
N MET A 355 10.06 2.62 -19.00
CA MET A 355 9.14 3.73 -18.68
C MET A 355 7.99 3.90 -19.69
N SER A 356 8.17 3.42 -20.92
CA SER A 356 7.15 3.40 -21.97
C SER A 356 5.91 2.59 -21.59
N TYR A 357 6.00 1.55 -20.75
CA TYR A 357 4.83 0.76 -20.34
C TYR A 357 3.92 1.51 -19.37
N ALA A 358 4.50 2.31 -18.46
CA ALA A 358 3.75 3.05 -17.45
C ALA A 358 3.26 4.44 -17.93
N TRP A 359 3.28 4.71 -19.24
CA TRP A 359 2.99 6.04 -19.81
C TRP A 359 1.60 6.58 -19.42
N VAL A 360 0.59 5.70 -19.35
CA VAL A 360 -0.78 6.06 -18.96
C VAL A 360 -0.82 6.63 -17.54
N SER A 361 -0.08 6.01 -16.61
CA SER A 361 -0.01 6.43 -15.22
C SER A 361 0.73 7.77 -15.06
N TYR A 362 1.81 7.97 -15.81
CA TYR A 362 2.48 9.29 -15.86
C TYR A 362 1.55 10.37 -16.42
N LEU A 363 0.84 10.06 -17.50
CA LEU A 363 -0.10 11.00 -18.12
C LEU A 363 -1.25 11.34 -17.17
N ALA A 364 -1.78 10.36 -16.43
CA ALA A 364 -2.80 10.60 -15.43
C ALA A 364 -2.29 11.53 -14.30
N LEU A 365 -1.08 11.32 -13.78
CA LEU A 365 -0.47 12.24 -12.81
C LEU A 365 -0.29 13.65 -13.39
N LEU A 366 0.10 13.78 -14.65
CA LEU A 366 0.17 15.08 -15.33
C LEU A 366 -1.21 15.73 -15.45
N VAL A 367 -2.27 14.97 -15.72
CA VAL A 367 -3.65 15.50 -15.71
C VAL A 367 -4.02 16.03 -14.33
N PHE A 368 -3.63 15.35 -13.24
CA PHE A 368 -3.83 15.87 -11.87
C PHE A 368 -3.07 17.20 -11.65
N VAL A 369 -1.88 17.35 -12.21
CA VAL A 369 -1.12 18.63 -12.14
C VAL A 369 -1.86 19.78 -12.82
N LEU A 370 -2.65 19.49 -13.86
CA LEU A 370 -3.43 20.49 -14.59
C LEU A 370 -4.79 20.81 -13.95
N LEU A 371 -5.26 20.04 -12.97
CA LEU A 371 -6.57 20.25 -12.31
C LEU A 371 -6.81 21.66 -11.75
N PRO A 372 -5.82 22.34 -11.12
CA PRO A 372 -6.00 23.68 -10.61
C PRO A 372 -6.46 24.68 -11.67
N LEU A 373 -6.06 24.48 -12.94
CA LEU A 373 -6.39 25.38 -14.06
C LEU A 373 -7.91 25.53 -14.25
N PHE A 374 -8.68 24.48 -13.99
CA PHE A 374 -10.14 24.49 -14.14
C PHE A 374 -10.87 25.29 -13.05
N ILE A 375 -10.22 25.53 -11.90
CA ILE A 375 -10.83 26.18 -10.73
C ILE A 375 -10.20 27.54 -10.42
N LEU A 376 -9.21 27.99 -11.18
CA LEU A 376 -8.53 29.28 -10.96
C LEU A 376 -9.48 30.46 -10.77
N LYS A 377 -10.54 30.59 -11.58
CA LYS A 377 -11.51 31.69 -11.46
C LYS A 377 -12.27 31.63 -10.13
N ARG A 378 -12.70 30.43 -9.71
CA ARG A 378 -13.44 30.23 -8.46
C ARG A 378 -12.53 30.41 -7.25
N LEU A 379 -11.31 29.88 -7.32
CA LEU A 379 -10.28 30.03 -6.29
C LEU A 379 -9.90 31.50 -6.10
N HIS A 380 -9.71 32.25 -7.20
CA HIS A 380 -9.44 33.69 -7.16
C HIS A 380 -10.55 34.44 -6.41
N ASN A 381 -11.80 34.15 -6.75
CA ASN A 381 -12.94 34.78 -6.09
C ASN A 381 -13.07 34.37 -4.61
N ALA A 382 -12.79 33.11 -4.29
CA ALA A 382 -12.78 32.64 -2.91
C ALA A 382 -11.68 33.32 -2.07
N ILE A 383 -10.48 33.49 -2.61
CA ILE A 383 -9.36 34.11 -1.89
C ILE A 383 -9.63 35.59 -1.60
N LEU A 384 -10.26 36.32 -2.52
CA LEU A 384 -10.47 37.76 -2.39
C LEU A 384 -11.78 38.14 -1.66
N TYR A 385 -12.87 37.41 -1.90
CA TYR A 385 -14.20 37.84 -1.45
C TYR A 385 -14.77 36.98 -0.32
N TYR A 386 -14.17 35.82 -0.02
CA TYR A 386 -14.71 34.96 1.02
C TYR A 386 -14.40 35.51 2.40
N ARG A 387 -15.45 35.85 3.15
CA ARG A 387 -15.35 36.28 4.54
C ARG A 387 -15.43 35.03 5.43
N TYR A 388 -14.33 34.68 6.08
CA TYR A 388 -14.30 33.55 7.02
C TYR A 388 -15.29 33.81 8.17
N ILE A 389 -16.28 32.92 8.34
CA ILE A 389 -17.21 32.92 9.47
C ILE A 389 -16.73 31.81 10.43
N PRO A 390 -16.43 32.13 11.71
CA PRO A 390 -15.73 31.25 12.65
C PRO A 390 -16.49 29.97 13.06
#